data_AF-A0A4Z0NV58-F1
#
_entry.id   AF-A0A4Z0NV58-F1
#
_cell.length_a   1.000
_cell.length_b   1.000
_cell.length_c   1.000
_cell.angle_alpha   90.00
_cell.angle_beta   90.00
_cell.angle_gamma   90.00
#
_symmetry.space_group_name_H-M   'P 1'
#
loop_
_entity.id
_entity.type
_entity.pdbx_description
1 polymer ?
#
loop_
_entity_poly.entity_id
_entity_poly.type
_entity_poly.pdbx_seq_one_letter_code
_entity_poly.pdbx_strand_id
1 'polypeptide(L)'
;MTAVAFDTLKLARTLRDKAKLSLDQAEGFAEAISDAVQGDLATKSDLTSSEAALRADIKAVETGLRAEIKGVETSLRAEIKEVETSLRTEIKEVETSLRTEIKGVETGLRTEIAALRADHKAFGSDLRGLEKNLRSDFKAQLSETRAELAKWMIGAVGLQTVAIIGAMITLVRILKP
;
A
#
# COMPACT_ATOMS: atom_id res chain seq x y z
N MET A 1 -47.96 -16.89 52.35
CA MET A 1 -46.78 -17.43 53.05
C MET A 1 -46.97 -17.30 54.55
N THR A 2 -47.10 -18.43 55.23
CA THR A 2 -47.20 -18.54 56.69
C THR A 2 -45.92 -18.01 57.32
N ALA A 3 -46.00 -16.93 58.10
CA ALA A 3 -44.95 -16.71 59.08
C ALA A 3 -44.98 -17.94 59.98
N VAL A 4 -43.83 -18.57 60.25
CA VAL A 4 -43.78 -19.58 61.31
C VAL A 4 -43.97 -18.80 62.60
N ALA A 5 -45.23 -18.58 62.97
CA ALA A 5 -45.57 -18.01 64.26
C ALA A 5 -45.05 -19.01 65.29
N PHE A 6 -44.06 -18.59 66.07
CA PHE A 6 -43.64 -19.35 67.23
C PHE A 6 -44.84 -19.42 68.17
N ASP A 7 -45.46 -20.59 68.26
CA ASP A 7 -46.67 -20.80 69.06
C ASP A 7 -46.28 -20.96 70.52
N THR A 8 -46.03 -19.82 71.18
CA THR A 8 -45.60 -19.71 72.58
C THR A 8 -46.55 -20.45 73.50
N LEU A 9 -47.86 -20.45 73.19
CA LEU A 9 -48.89 -21.12 73.97
C LEU A 9 -48.80 -22.65 73.84
N LYS A 10 -48.58 -23.17 72.63
CA LYS A 10 -48.35 -24.60 72.41
C LYS A 10 -47.05 -25.07 73.04
N LEU A 11 -46.01 -24.25 73.04
CA LEU A 11 -44.75 -24.55 73.73
C LEU A 11 -44.94 -24.60 75.25
N ALA A 12 -45.55 -23.58 75.85
CA ALA A 12 -45.84 -23.54 77.29
C ALA A 12 -46.69 -24.75 77.72
N ARG A 13 -47.74 -25.10 76.95
CA ARG A 13 -48.54 -26.31 77.22
C ARG A 13 -47.71 -27.59 77.15
N THR A 14 -46.81 -27.69 76.17
CA THR A 14 -45.93 -28.86 76.02
C THR A 14 -44.94 -28.98 77.19
N LEU A 15 -44.36 -27.86 77.64
CA LEU A 15 -43.44 -27.79 78.78
C LEU A 15 -44.14 -28.19 80.09
N ARG A 16 -45.37 -27.72 80.31
CA ARG A 16 -46.19 -28.12 81.47
C ARG A 16 -46.57 -29.60 81.41
N ASP A 17 -47.16 -30.06 80.30
CA ASP A 17 -47.82 -31.36 80.23
C ASP A 17 -46.79 -32.51 80.10
N LYS A 18 -45.72 -32.30 79.32
CA LYS A 18 -44.71 -33.33 79.04
C LYS A 18 -43.47 -33.21 79.92
N ALA A 19 -42.98 -31.99 80.19
CA ALA A 19 -41.80 -31.77 81.02
C ALA A 19 -42.11 -31.53 82.51
N LYS A 20 -43.40 -31.51 82.89
CA LYS A 20 -43.89 -31.40 84.28
C LYS A 20 -43.44 -30.13 85.01
N LEU A 21 -43.16 -29.07 84.24
CA LEU A 21 -42.87 -27.74 84.79
C LEU A 21 -44.15 -27.11 85.37
N SER A 22 -44.00 -26.24 86.37
CA SER A 22 -45.13 -25.42 86.84
C SER A 22 -45.63 -24.49 85.72
N LEU A 23 -46.85 -23.98 85.86
CA LEU A 23 -47.42 -23.06 84.88
C LEU A 23 -46.49 -21.85 84.67
N ASP A 24 -46.07 -21.19 85.75
CA ASP A 24 -45.20 -20.02 85.72
C ASP A 24 -43.84 -20.32 85.07
N GLN A 25 -43.26 -21.50 85.34
CA GLN A 25 -42.00 -21.90 84.72
C GLN A 25 -42.15 -22.15 83.21
N ALA A 26 -43.23 -22.83 82.81
CA ALA A 26 -43.48 -23.14 81.41
C ALA A 26 -43.77 -21.90 80.58
N GLU A 27 -44.48 -20.91 81.15
CA GLU A 27 -44.73 -19.61 80.52
C GLU A 27 -43.45 -18.79 80.41
N GLY A 28 -42.68 -18.65 81.49
CA GLY A 28 -41.42 -17.91 81.49
C GLY A 28 -40.37 -18.48 80.53
N PHE A 29 -40.26 -19.80 80.40
CA PHE A 29 -39.38 -20.42 79.40
C PHE A 29 -39.88 -20.22 77.97
N ALA A 30 -41.18 -20.34 77.72
CA ALA A 30 -41.74 -20.13 76.39
C ALA A 30 -41.57 -18.68 75.93
N GLU A 31 -41.75 -17.73 76.84
CA GLU A 31 -41.53 -16.29 76.61
C GLU A 31 -40.05 -15.99 76.34
N ALA A 32 -39.14 -16.44 77.21
CA ALA A 32 -37.70 -16.23 77.03
C ALA A 32 -37.18 -16.81 75.69
N ILE A 33 -37.70 -17.97 75.26
CA ILE A 33 -37.33 -18.55 73.96
C ILE A 33 -37.99 -17.77 72.81
N SER A 34 -39.23 -17.33 72.95
CA SER A 34 -39.89 -16.49 71.94
C SER A 34 -39.12 -15.18 71.71
N ASP A 35 -38.69 -14.53 72.79
CA ASP A 35 -37.94 -13.27 72.74
C ASP A 35 -36.54 -13.48 72.16
N ALA A 36 -35.84 -14.54 72.60
CA ALA A 36 -34.52 -14.89 72.07
C ALA A 36 -34.53 -15.23 70.58
N VAL A 37 -35.64 -15.78 70.07
CA VAL A 37 -35.78 -16.17 68.66
C VAL A 37 -36.29 -15.01 67.79
N GLN A 38 -37.19 -14.16 68.28
CA GLN A 38 -37.76 -13.07 67.46
C GLN A 38 -36.77 -11.97 67.06
N GLY A 39 -35.71 -11.73 67.84
CA GLY A 39 -34.74 -10.66 67.57
C GLY A 39 -33.80 -10.91 66.38
N ASP A 40 -33.48 -12.17 66.09
CA ASP A 40 -32.42 -12.53 65.12
C ASP A 40 -32.95 -13.08 63.78
N LEU A 41 -34.27 -13.32 63.66
CA LEU A 41 -34.84 -13.83 62.40
C LEU A 41 -35.15 -12.70 61.42
N ALA A 42 -34.69 -12.87 60.17
CA ALA A 42 -35.13 -12.04 59.06
C ALA A 42 -36.65 -12.11 58.88
N THR A 43 -37.29 -10.97 58.96
CA THR A 43 -38.73 -10.82 58.81
C THR A 43 -39.13 -10.81 57.33
N LYS A 44 -40.43 -10.95 57.06
CA LYS A 44 -40.96 -10.73 55.70
C LYS A 44 -40.67 -9.31 55.19
N SER A 45 -40.64 -8.33 56.10
CA SER A 45 -40.31 -6.96 55.75
C SER A 45 -38.87 -6.86 55.25
N ASP A 46 -37.94 -7.53 55.92
CA ASP A 46 -36.52 -7.57 55.51
C ASP A 46 -36.36 -8.22 54.14
N LEU A 47 -37.07 -9.33 53.90
CA LEU A 47 -37.05 -10.00 52.59
C LEU A 47 -37.64 -9.12 51.48
N THR A 48 -38.77 -8.46 51.72
CA THR A 48 -39.38 -7.55 50.74
C THR A 48 -38.49 -6.33 50.48
N SER A 49 -37.83 -5.79 51.51
CA SER A 49 -36.86 -4.71 51.39
C SER A 49 -35.66 -5.13 50.55
N SER A 50 -35.09 -6.31 50.83
CA SER A 50 -33.96 -6.87 50.07
C SER A 50 -34.34 -7.18 48.62
N GLU A 51 -35.52 -7.75 48.37
CA GLU A 51 -36.03 -7.99 47.01
C GLU A 51 -36.20 -6.67 46.24
N ALA A 52 -36.73 -5.64 46.89
CA ALA A 52 -36.87 -4.32 46.28
C ALA A 52 -35.50 -3.70 45.93
N ALA A 53 -34.51 -3.83 46.83
CA ALA A 53 -33.15 -3.37 46.60
C ALA A 53 -32.50 -4.11 45.42
N LEU A 54 -32.57 -5.45 45.39
CA LEU A 54 -32.03 -6.25 44.29
C LEU A 54 -32.70 -5.93 42.95
N ARG A 55 -34.02 -5.71 42.93
CA ARG A 55 -34.72 -5.28 41.71
C ARG A 55 -34.28 -3.88 41.25
N ALA A 56 -33.98 -2.98 42.18
CA ALA A 56 -33.45 -1.66 41.85
C ALA A 56 -32.03 -1.76 41.27
N ASP A 57 -31.16 -2.57 41.88
CA ASP A 57 -29.80 -2.81 41.40
C ASP A 57 -29.78 -3.44 40.00
N ILE A 58 -30.62 -4.46 39.76
CA ILE A 58 -30.77 -5.08 38.44
C ILE A 58 -31.19 -4.04 37.39
N LYS A 59 -32.17 -3.18 37.70
CA LYS A 59 -32.59 -2.11 36.79
C LYS A 59 -31.48 -1.09 36.54
N ALA A 60 -30.69 -0.76 37.56
CA ALA A 60 -29.57 0.16 37.43
C ALA A 60 -28.50 -0.43 36.50
N VAL A 61 -28.13 -1.70 36.69
CA VAL A 61 -27.19 -2.42 35.83
C VAL A 61 -27.71 -2.54 34.39
N GLU A 62 -28.98 -2.90 34.20
CA GLU A 62 -29.60 -3.01 32.88
C GLU A 62 -29.59 -1.67 32.13
N THR A 63 -29.84 -0.58 32.86
CA THR A 63 -29.77 0.79 32.30
C THR A 63 -28.34 1.18 31.96
N GLY A 64 -27.38 0.88 32.85
CA GLY A 64 -25.96 1.14 32.63
C GLY A 64 -25.42 0.41 31.40
N LEU A 65 -25.68 -0.90 31.30
CA LEU A 65 -25.25 -1.71 30.15
C LEU A 65 -25.86 -1.21 28.84
N ARG A 66 -27.14 -0.80 28.83
CA ARG A 66 -27.75 -0.19 27.63
C ARG A 66 -27.06 1.12 27.23
N ALA A 67 -26.68 1.95 28.21
CA ALA A 67 -25.97 3.19 27.95
C ALA A 67 -24.55 2.92 27.40
N GLU A 68 -23.83 1.96 27.98
CA GLU A 68 -22.51 1.54 27.51
C GLU A 68 -22.56 0.99 26.09
N ILE A 69 -23.50 0.09 25.79
CA ILE A 69 -23.68 -0.48 24.44
C ILE A 69 -23.93 0.64 23.43
N LYS A 70 -24.80 1.61 23.76
CA LYS A 70 -25.08 2.76 22.90
C LYS A 70 -23.85 3.67 22.72
N GLY A 71 -23.05 3.81 23.77
CA GLY A 71 -21.77 4.53 23.74
C GLY A 71 -20.78 3.88 22.77
N VAL A 72 -20.58 2.56 22.90
CA VAL A 72 -19.72 1.77 22.01
C VAL A 72 -20.21 1.83 20.57
N GLU A 73 -21.51 1.67 20.33
CA GLU A 73 -22.09 1.77 18.98
C GLU A 73 -21.82 3.15 18.34
N THR A 74 -21.93 4.21 19.14
CA THR A 74 -21.65 5.58 18.67
C THR A 74 -20.16 5.76 18.36
N SER A 75 -19.26 5.25 19.21
CA SER A 75 -17.81 5.31 18.99
C SER A 75 -17.41 4.57 17.72
N LEU A 76 -17.87 3.32 17.56
CA LEU A 76 -17.55 2.50 16.38
C LEU A 76 -18.07 3.15 15.09
N ARG A 77 -19.26 3.75 15.10
CA ARG A 77 -19.77 4.49 13.92
C ARG A 77 -18.90 5.71 13.59
N ALA A 78 -18.39 6.41 14.59
CA ALA A 78 -17.49 7.54 14.38
C ALA A 78 -16.15 7.08 13.80
N GLU A 79 -15.53 6.05 14.39
CA GLU A 79 -14.28 5.46 13.94
C GLU A 79 -14.38 4.92 12.50
N ILE A 80 -15.47 4.22 12.15
CA ILE A 80 -15.71 3.73 10.78
C ILE A 80 -15.76 4.91 9.80
N LYS A 81 -16.44 6.00 10.16
CA LYS A 81 -16.55 7.19 9.31
C LYS A 81 -15.21 7.91 9.13
N GLU A 82 -14.40 7.95 10.19
CA GLU A 82 -13.04 8.49 10.15
C GLU A 82 -12.15 7.68 9.20
N VAL A 83 -12.14 6.35 9.36
CA VAL A 83 -11.39 5.43 8.48
C VAL A 83 -11.86 5.56 7.02
N GLU A 84 -13.17 5.61 6.78
CA GLU A 84 -13.70 5.81 5.42
C GLU A 84 -13.22 7.13 4.80
N THR A 85 -13.16 8.20 5.60
CA THR A 85 -12.68 9.51 5.16
C THR A 85 -11.17 9.48 4.87
N SER A 86 -10.38 8.83 5.73
CA SER A 86 -8.93 8.65 5.52
C SER A 86 -8.65 7.89 4.23
N LEU A 87 -9.28 6.73 4.05
CA LEU A 87 -9.09 5.90 2.85
C LEU A 87 -9.49 6.62 1.57
N ARG A 88 -10.59 7.39 1.59
CA ARG A 88 -10.98 8.22 0.44
C ARG A 88 -9.96 9.31 0.10
N THR A 89 -9.27 9.84 1.12
CA THR A 89 -8.23 10.85 0.93
C THR A 89 -6.97 10.22 0.35
N GLU A 90 -6.50 9.12 0.94
CA GLU A 90 -5.35 8.35 0.47
C GLU A 90 -5.53 7.89 -0.99
N ILE A 91 -6.71 7.39 -1.36
CA ILE A 91 -7.02 6.99 -2.74
C ILE A 91 -6.88 8.17 -3.72
N LYS A 92 -7.36 9.37 -3.36
CA LYS A 92 -7.23 10.56 -4.20
C LYS A 92 -5.78 11.03 -4.34
N GLU A 93 -5.00 10.92 -3.27
CA GLU A 93 -3.58 11.26 -3.29
C GLU A 93 -2.81 10.31 -4.22
N VAL A 94 -3.05 9.00 -4.11
CA VAL A 94 -2.47 7.98 -5.00
C VAL A 94 -2.88 8.23 -6.46
N GLU A 95 -4.16 8.50 -6.73
CA GLU A 95 -4.64 8.81 -8.08
C GLU A 95 -3.92 10.04 -8.67
N THR A 96 -3.74 11.09 -7.86
CA THR A 96 -3.05 12.32 -8.26
C THR A 96 -1.56 12.08 -8.53
N SER A 97 -0.90 11.28 -7.68
CA SER A 97 0.50 10.89 -7.85
C SER A 97 0.70 10.12 -9.14
N LEU A 98 -0.08 9.05 -9.36
CA LEU A 98 0.01 8.23 -10.57
C LEU A 98 -0.25 9.05 -11.84
N ARG A 99 -1.21 9.97 -11.80
CA ARG A 99 -1.49 10.86 -12.95
C ARG A 99 -0.30 11.78 -13.26
N THR A 100 0.41 12.23 -12.23
CA THR A 100 1.61 13.06 -12.37
C THR A 100 2.77 12.26 -12.93
N GLU A 101 3.01 11.05 -12.41
CA GLU A 101 4.03 10.14 -12.91
C GLU A 101 3.81 9.76 -14.37
N ILE A 102 2.57 9.41 -14.76
CA ILE A 102 2.22 9.09 -16.15
C ILE A 102 2.53 10.27 -17.08
N LYS A 103 2.16 11.49 -16.69
CA LYS A 103 2.48 12.71 -17.47
C LYS A 103 4.00 12.95 -17.56
N GLY A 104 4.72 12.67 -16.48
CA GLY A 104 6.18 12.74 -16.44
C GLY A 104 6.81 11.78 -17.45
N VAL A 105 6.40 10.51 -17.43
CA VAL A 105 6.85 9.48 -18.37
C VAL A 105 6.49 9.85 -19.81
N GLU A 106 5.27 10.31 -20.08
CA GLU A 106 4.86 10.73 -21.43
C GLU A 106 5.74 11.88 -21.95
N THR A 107 6.03 12.86 -21.10
CA THR A 107 6.89 14.00 -21.46
C THR A 107 8.34 13.56 -21.69
N GLY A 108 8.85 12.67 -20.85
CA GLY A 108 10.18 12.06 -20.99
C GLY A 108 10.32 11.32 -22.32
N LEU A 109 9.39 10.42 -22.63
CA LEU A 109 9.38 9.66 -23.89
C LEU A 109 9.28 10.58 -25.12
N ARG A 110 8.46 11.63 -25.06
CA ARG A 110 8.38 12.62 -26.16
C ARG A 110 9.72 13.31 -26.38
N THR A 111 10.43 13.64 -25.31
CA THR A 111 11.76 14.27 -25.37
C THR A 111 12.79 13.32 -25.95
N GLU A 112 12.84 12.08 -25.49
CA GLU A 112 13.76 11.05 -26.01
C GLU A 112 13.51 10.75 -27.49
N ILE A 113 12.25 10.63 -27.91
CA ILE A 113 11.90 10.45 -29.33
C ILE A 113 12.33 11.64 -30.17
N ALA A 114 12.18 12.87 -29.67
CA ALA A 114 12.62 14.07 -30.37
C ALA A 114 14.15 14.10 -30.53
N ALA A 115 14.89 13.73 -29.47
CA ALA A 115 16.35 13.60 -29.51
C ALA A 115 16.80 12.54 -30.52
N LEU A 116 16.23 11.33 -30.47
CA LEU A 116 16.52 10.26 -31.42
C LEU A 116 16.26 10.65 -32.88
N ARG A 117 15.19 11.43 -33.14
CA ARG A 117 14.92 11.97 -34.49
C ARG A 117 15.97 12.98 -34.93
N ALA A 118 16.46 13.82 -34.02
CA ALA A 118 17.52 14.78 -34.30
C ALA A 118 18.83 14.04 -34.63
N ASP A 119 19.20 13.06 -33.82
CA ASP A 119 20.39 12.23 -34.01
C ASP A 119 20.33 11.47 -35.34
N HIS A 120 19.18 10.86 -35.66
CA HIS A 120 19.01 10.16 -36.94
C HIS A 120 19.16 11.11 -38.13
N LYS A 121 18.65 12.35 -38.04
CA LYS A 121 18.82 13.37 -39.09
C LYS A 121 20.28 13.82 -39.22
N ALA A 122 20.99 13.96 -38.10
CA ALA A 122 22.41 14.28 -38.09
C ALA A 122 23.22 13.16 -38.77
N PHE A 123 22.99 11.90 -38.36
CA PHE A 123 23.62 10.73 -38.97
C PHE A 123 23.38 10.65 -40.49
N GLY A 124 22.15 10.89 -40.94
CA GLY A 124 21.84 10.91 -42.38
C GLY A 124 22.50 12.08 -43.13
N SER A 125 22.88 13.15 -42.45
CA SER A 125 23.64 14.27 -43.03
C SER A 125 25.13 13.94 -43.09
N ASP A 126 25.68 13.31 -42.06
CA ASP A 126 27.06 12.83 -42.01
C ASP A 126 27.32 11.79 -43.09
N LEU A 127 26.41 10.82 -43.28
CA LEU A 127 26.53 9.80 -44.32
C LEU A 127 26.56 10.42 -45.72
N ARG A 128 25.72 11.43 -45.99
CA ARG A 128 25.74 12.18 -47.26
C ARG A 128 27.04 12.97 -47.45
N GLY A 129 27.58 13.53 -46.36
CA GLY A 129 28.90 14.17 -46.36
C GLY A 129 30.01 13.19 -46.71
N LEU A 130 30.03 12.02 -46.06
CA LEU A 130 30.98 10.95 -46.33
C LEU A 130 30.90 10.47 -47.78
N GLU A 131 29.69 10.25 -48.31
CA GLU A 131 29.48 9.84 -49.72
C GLU A 131 30.05 10.89 -50.69
N LYS A 132 29.81 12.18 -50.44
CA LYS A 132 30.35 13.27 -51.26
C LYS A 132 31.87 13.31 -51.22
N ASN A 133 32.47 13.20 -50.03
CA ASN A 133 33.93 13.20 -49.87
C ASN A 133 34.55 12.01 -50.59
N LEU A 134 34.00 10.81 -50.40
CA LEU A 134 34.47 9.59 -51.06
C LEU A 134 34.42 9.71 -52.59
N ARG A 135 33.33 10.26 -53.15
CA ARG A 135 33.22 10.53 -54.60
C ARG A 135 34.25 11.55 -55.08
N SER A 136 34.50 12.60 -54.30
CA SER A 136 35.51 13.61 -54.61
C SER A 136 36.91 13.00 -54.64
N ASP A 137 37.25 12.21 -53.62
CA ASP A 137 38.55 11.55 -53.49
C ASP A 137 38.78 10.54 -54.62
N PHE A 138 37.78 9.72 -54.95
CA PHE A 138 37.87 8.81 -56.11
C PHE A 138 38.10 9.56 -57.41
N LYS A 139 37.40 10.69 -57.62
CA LYS A 139 37.58 11.51 -58.83
C LYS A 139 38.99 12.13 -58.89
N ALA A 140 39.52 12.58 -57.75
CA ALA A 140 40.87 13.11 -57.64
C ALA A 140 41.91 12.03 -57.98
N GLN A 141 41.82 10.84 -57.38
CA GLN A 141 42.71 9.71 -57.67
C GLN A 141 42.62 9.25 -59.13
N LEU A 142 41.43 9.25 -59.73
CA LEU A 142 41.25 8.93 -61.15
C LEU A 142 41.96 9.97 -62.03
N SER A 143 41.84 11.25 -61.71
CA SER A 143 42.50 12.33 -62.44
C SER A 143 44.03 12.24 -62.31
N GLU A 144 44.52 11.95 -61.11
CA GLU A 144 45.94 11.75 -60.84
C GLU A 144 46.49 10.56 -61.63
N THR A 145 45.83 9.41 -61.57
CA THR A 145 46.19 8.22 -62.35
C THR A 145 46.17 8.50 -63.86
N ARG A 146 45.16 9.23 -64.37
CA ARG A 146 45.09 9.63 -65.79
C ARG A 146 46.23 10.56 -66.19
N ALA A 147 46.60 11.50 -65.33
CA ALA A 147 47.70 12.43 -65.58
C ALA A 147 49.04 11.69 -65.61
N GLU A 148 49.27 10.77 -64.67
CA GLU A 148 50.47 9.91 -64.65
C GLU A 148 50.55 9.01 -65.88
N LEU A 149 49.43 8.40 -66.29
CA LEU A 149 49.38 7.61 -67.53
C LEU A 149 49.70 8.46 -68.76
N ALA A 150 49.16 9.69 -68.83
CA ALA A 150 49.46 10.60 -69.94
C ALA A 150 50.94 11.00 -69.98
N LYS A 151 51.55 11.32 -68.82
CA LYS A 151 52.99 11.61 -68.72
C LYS A 151 53.83 10.44 -69.24
N TRP A 152 53.52 9.21 -68.81
CA TRP A 152 54.19 8.00 -69.28
C TRP A 152 54.02 7.77 -70.78
N MET A 153 52.81 7.93 -71.31
CA MET A 153 52.52 7.78 -72.74
C MET A 153 53.27 8.79 -73.59
N ILE A 154 53.32 10.06 -73.18
CA ILE A 154 54.08 11.11 -73.88
C ILE A 154 55.57 10.76 -73.89
N GLY A 155 56.12 10.35 -72.74
CA GLY A 155 57.51 9.91 -72.63
C GLY A 155 57.82 8.71 -73.54
N ALA A 156 56.95 7.70 -73.55
CA ALA A 156 57.10 6.50 -74.37
C ALA A 156 57.01 6.80 -75.87
N VAL A 157 56.00 7.58 -76.32
CA VAL A 157 55.85 8.00 -77.72
C VAL A 157 57.03 8.88 -78.15
N GLY A 158 57.49 9.79 -77.29
CA GLY A 158 58.69 10.59 -77.52
C GLY A 158 59.95 9.73 -77.72
N LEU A 159 60.15 8.72 -76.88
CA LEU A 159 61.29 7.80 -77.02
C LEU A 159 61.18 6.94 -78.29
N GLN A 160 59.99 6.41 -78.59
CA GLN A 160 59.73 5.63 -79.81
C GLN A 160 60.00 6.45 -81.08
N THR A 161 59.56 7.72 -81.12
CA THR A 161 59.79 8.60 -82.28
C THR A 161 61.29 8.89 -82.49
N VAL A 162 62.03 9.18 -81.42
CA VAL A 162 63.49 9.36 -81.50
C VAL A 162 64.18 8.08 -81.98
N ALA A 163 63.78 6.91 -81.47
CA ALA A 163 64.34 5.62 -81.90
C ALA A 163 64.08 5.33 -83.39
N ILE A 164 62.86 5.57 -83.89
CA ILE A 164 62.50 5.40 -85.30
C ILE A 164 63.34 6.33 -86.20
N ILE A 165 63.47 7.61 -85.82
CA ILE A 165 64.30 8.57 -86.57
C ILE A 165 65.77 8.11 -86.61
N GLY A 166 66.32 7.70 -85.48
CA GLY A 166 67.69 7.17 -85.39
C GLY A 166 67.91 5.93 -86.28
N ALA A 167 66.95 5.00 -86.29
CA ALA A 167 66.97 3.84 -87.16
C ALA A 167 66.92 4.23 -88.65
N MET A 168 66.04 5.16 -89.04
CA MET A 168 65.97 5.66 -90.42
C MET A 168 67.27 6.33 -90.88
N ILE A 169 67.88 7.18 -90.05
CA ILE A 169 69.18 7.81 -90.37
C ILE A 169 70.26 6.75 -90.60
N THR A 170 70.29 5.72 -89.75
CA THR A 170 71.23 4.60 -89.87
C THR A 170 71.00 3.81 -91.16
N LEU A 171 69.74 3.53 -91.52
CA LEU A 171 69.37 2.84 -92.75
C LEU A 171 69.79 3.63 -94.01
N VAL A 172 69.57 4.94 -94.02
CA VAL A 172 70.00 5.84 -95.12
C VAL A 172 71.51 5.84 -95.30
N ARG A 173 72.28 5.80 -94.21
CA ARG A 173 73.76 5.69 -94.28
C ARG A 173 74.24 4.36 -94.85
N ILE A 174 73.48 3.28 -94.67
CA ILE A 174 73.84 1.94 -95.19
C ILE A 174 73.46 1.80 -96.67
N LEU A 175 72.35 2.43 -97.11
CA LEU A 175 71.82 2.32 -98.48
C LEU A 175 72.44 3.31 -99.49
N LYS A 176 73.22 4.30 -99.03
CA LYS A 176 74.08 5.12 -99.89
C LYS A 176 75.49 4.53 -99.87
N PRO A 177 75.96 3.86 -100.95
CA PRO A 177 77.38 3.55 -101.10
C PRO A 177 78.21 4.83 -101.24
#